data_AF-A0A7W6MWX5-F1
#
_entry.id   AF-A0A7W6MWX5-F1
#
_cell.length_a   1.000
_cell.length_b   1.000
_cell.length_c   1.000
_cell.angle_alpha   90.00
_cell.angle_beta   90.00
_cell.angle_gamma   90.00
#
_symmetry.space_group_name_H-M   'P 1'
#
loop_
_entity.id
_entity.type
_entity.pdbx_description
1 polymer ?
#
loop_
_entity_poly.entity_id
_entity_poly.type
_entity_poly.pdbx_seq_one_letter_code
_entity_poly.pdbx_strand_id
1 'polypeptide(L)' 'MGFDLGRFVKAQHEVYDNALQELRDGKKKSHWMWFIFPQIHGLG' A
#
# COMPACT_ATOMS: atom_id res chain seq x y z
N MET A 1 7.92 23.64 -1.27
CA MET A 1 8.42 22.25 -1.32
C MET A 1 7.24 21.36 -1.68
N GLY A 2 7.35 20.57 -2.75
CA GLY A 2 6.30 19.63 -3.16
C GLY A 2 6.51 18.26 -2.51
N PHE A 3 5.43 17.56 -2.20
CA PHE A 3 5.51 16.16 -1.79
C PHE A 3 5.62 15.27 -3.01
N ASP A 4 6.57 14.33 -3.01
CA ASP A 4 6.61 13.25 -4.01
C ASP A 4 5.57 12.18 -3.65
N LEU A 5 4.38 12.31 -4.22
CA LEU A 5 3.31 11.34 -4.08
C LEU A 5 3.43 10.17 -5.09
N GLY A 6 4.21 10.34 -6.16
CA GLY A 6 4.38 9.34 -7.21
C GLY A 6 5.04 8.05 -6.70
N ARG A 7 5.87 8.16 -5.65
CA ARG A 7 6.46 7.01 -4.97
C ARG A 7 5.44 5.99 -4.45
N PHE A 8 4.26 6.44 -4.02
CA PHE A 8 3.22 5.55 -3.51
C PHE A 8 2.59 4.75 -4.65
N VAL A 9 2.23 5.44 -5.75
CA VAL A 9 1.67 4.80 -6.94
C VAL A 9 2.65 3.76 -7.51
N LYS A 10 3.93 4.11 -7.58
CA LYS A 10 4.98 3.18 -8.04
C LYS A 10 5.08 1.93 -7.16
N ALA A 11 5.06 2.09 -5.83
CA ALA A 11 5.13 0.96 -4.91
C ALA A 11 3.86 0.09 -4.92
N GLN A 12 2.71 0.66 -5.27
CA GLN A 12 1.45 -0.05 -5.36
C GLN A 12 1.33 -0.92 -6.63
N HIS A 13 2.08 -0.60 -7.70
CA HIS A 13 1.93 -1.21 -9.01
C HIS A 13 1.94 -2.76 -9.00
N GLU A 14 2.76 -3.38 -8.16
CA GLU A 14 2.87 -4.85 -8.11
C GLU A 14 1.94 -5.52 -7.10
N VAL A 15 1.35 -4.74 -6.19
CA VAL A 15 0.60 -5.28 -5.03
C VAL A 15 -0.87 -4.89 -5.02
N TYR A 16 -1.28 -3.91 -5.83
CA TYR A 16 -2.62 -3.33 -5.80
C TYR A 16 -3.70 -4.36 -6.09
N ASP A 17 -3.57 -5.13 -7.16
CA ASP A 17 -4.58 -6.11 -7.56
C ASP A 17 -4.78 -7.20 -6.49
N ASN A 18 -3.67 -7.67 -5.91
CA ASN A 18 -3.71 -8.67 -4.85
C ASN A 18 -4.32 -8.10 -3.56
N ALA A 19 -3.92 -6.89 -3.16
CA ALA A 19 -4.49 -6.21 -2.01
C ALA A 19 -6.00 -5.98 -2.17
N LEU A 20 -6.44 -5.57 -3.37
CA LEU A 20 -7.86 -5.35 -3.66
C LEU A 20 -8.67 -6.65 -3.57
N GLN A 21 -8.14 -7.76 -4.06
CA GLN A 21 -8.78 -9.07 -3.92
C GLN A 21 -8.86 -9.48 -2.44
N GLU A 22 -7.77 -9.39 -1.69
CA GLU A 22 -7.75 -9.77 -0.26
C GLU A 22 -8.68 -8.89 0.60
N LEU A 23 -8.82 -7.60 0.25
CA LEU A 23 -9.77 -6.70 0.88
C LEU A 23 -11.23 -7.09 0.57
N ARG A 24 -11.53 -7.46 -0.67
CA ARG A 24 -12.86 -7.96 -1.07
C ARG A 24 -13.20 -9.29 -0.40
N ASP A 25 -12.21 -10.16 -0.24
CA ASP A 25 -12.30 -11.42 0.48
C ASP A 25 -12.40 -11.23 2.01
N GLY A 26 -12.21 -10.01 2.50
CA GLY A 26 -12.26 -9.68 3.94
C GLY A 26 -11.10 -10.27 4.75
N LYS A 27 -10.03 -10.73 4.10
CA LYS A 27 -8.89 -11.37 4.78
C LYS A 27 -7.57 -11.09 4.08
N LYS A 28 -6.73 -10.29 4.74
CA LYS A 28 -5.33 -10.06 4.35
C LYS A 28 -4.49 -11.34 4.51
N LYS A 29 -3.69 -11.65 3.50
CA LYS A 29 -2.83 -12.85 3.39
C LYS A 29 -1.39 -12.49 2.99
N SER A 30 -1.17 -11.41 2.24
CA SER A 30 0.15 -11.06 1.70
C SER A 30 0.69 -9.71 2.22
N HIS A 31 1.92 -9.36 1.82
CA HIS A 31 2.66 -8.21 2.37
C HIS A 31 2.46 -6.95 1.52
N TRP A 32 1.41 -6.19 1.79
CA TRP A 32 1.13 -4.92 1.09
C TRP A 32 0.70 -3.76 1.99
N MET A 33 0.63 -3.96 3.32
CA MET A 33 0.07 -2.98 4.26
C MET A 33 0.75 -1.62 4.13
N TRP A 34 2.09 -1.59 4.13
CA TRP A 34 2.86 -0.35 4.10
C TRP A 34 2.71 0.45 2.80
N PHE A 35 2.32 -0.20 1.71
CA PHE A 35 2.18 0.41 0.39
C PHE A 35 0.74 0.87 0.10
N ILE A 36 -0.26 0.19 0.67
CA ILE A 36 -1.69 0.48 0.49
C ILE A 36 -2.22 1.40 1.60
N PHE A 37 -1.80 1.17 2.85
CA PHE A 37 -2.14 1.98 4.03
C PHE A 37 -0.86 2.47 4.73
N PRO A 38 -0.16 3.45 4.14
CA PRO A 38 1.09 3.97 4.69
C PRO A 38 0.87 4.68 6.03
N GLN A 39 1.80 4.48 6.97
CA GLN A 39 1.81 5.15 8.27
C GLN A 39 2.57 6.48 8.25
N ILE A 40 2.38 7.28 9.31
CA ILE A 40 3.17 8.49 9.54
C ILE A 40 4.65 8.10 9.68
N HIS A 41 5.54 8.92 9.11
CA HIS A 41 6.97 8.71 9.23
C HIS A 41 7.41 8.71 10.70
N GLY A 42 8.24 7.73 11.09
CA GLY A 42 8.75 7.60 12.46
C GLY A 42 7.94 6.69 13.40
N LEU A 43 6.85 6.09 12.92
CA LEU A 43 6.04 5.12 13.67
C LEU A 43 6.46 3.64 13.46
N GLY A 44 7.59 3.42 12.79
CA GLY A 44 8.14 2.09 12.49
C GLY A 44 8.64 1.36 13.74
#